data_AF-A0A353XW56-F1
#
_entry.id   AF-A0A353XW56-F1
#
_cell.length_a   1.000
_cell.length_b   1.000
_cell.length_c   1.000
_cell.angle_alpha   90.00
_cell.angle_beta   90.00
_cell.angle_gamma   90.00
#
_symmetry.space_group_name_H-M   'P 1'
#
loop_
_entity.id
_entity.type
_entity.pdbx_description
1 polymer ?
#
loop_
_entity_poly.entity_id
_entity_poly.type
_entity_poly.pdbx_seq_one_letter_code
_entity_poly.pdbx_strand_id
1 'polypeptide(L)'
;MNRRQQQRLLARTLFFILFIVAPPLNIFRFDLTLNHFILFSQPWTLGLEAFQSGDVTPLQAGLNIILRGFFPLALVVGVGGWVSWRWGRLYCGWLCPHFSVVEIINSLMRRASGKLSVWDRNQLPQQQSDGKHIVPDGSWWFVTALAAVAFAFLWAVALLTYLLPPAEIYANLWNASLTRNQGIFLTVATIVLTVEFTFARHLFCRYGCA
;
A
#
# COMPACT_ATOMS: atom_id res chain seq x y z
N MET A 1 0.09 -23.83 -14.04
CA MET A 1 -0.40 -22.94 -12.97
C MET A 1 -1.81 -23.35 -12.60
N ASN A 2 -2.11 -23.55 -11.32
CA ASN A 2 -3.42 -24.04 -10.88
C ASN A 2 -4.48 -22.90 -10.95
N ARG A 3 -5.75 -23.20 -11.25
CA ARG A 3 -6.81 -22.18 -11.47
C ARG A 3 -6.96 -21.20 -10.30
N ARG A 4 -6.78 -21.69 -9.06
CA ARG A 4 -6.80 -20.86 -7.84
C ARG A 4 -5.60 -19.91 -7.72
N GLN A 5 -4.42 -20.28 -8.21
CA GLN A 5 -3.25 -19.40 -8.19
C GLN A 5 -3.42 -18.23 -9.17
N GLN A 6 -4.02 -18.49 -10.34
CA GLN A 6 -4.36 -17.44 -11.31
C GLN A 6 -5.35 -16.43 -10.75
N GLN A 7 -6.41 -16.90 -10.07
CA GLN A 7 -7.38 -16.01 -9.41
C GLN A 7 -6.74 -15.14 -8.33
N ARG A 8 -5.83 -15.72 -7.54
CA ARG A 8 -5.07 -14.95 -6.53
C ARG A 8 -4.19 -13.88 -7.15
N LEU A 9 -3.47 -14.22 -8.20
CA LEU A 9 -2.62 -13.26 -8.92
C LEU A 9 -3.47 -12.11 -9.47
N LEU A 10 -4.57 -12.44 -10.16
CA LEU A 10 -5.47 -11.46 -10.74
C LEU A 10 -6.08 -10.53 -9.69
N ALA A 11 -6.58 -11.08 -8.57
CA ALA A 11 -7.15 -10.29 -7.49
C ALA A 11 -6.13 -9.30 -6.89
N ARG A 12 -4.89 -9.75 -6.66
CA ARG A 12 -3.82 -8.90 -6.13
C ARG A 12 -3.41 -7.80 -7.10
N THR A 13 -3.23 -8.15 -8.37
CA THR A 13 -2.87 -7.16 -9.40
C THR A 13 -3.97 -6.13 -9.59
N LEU A 14 -5.24 -6.56 -9.61
CA LEU A 14 -6.38 -5.66 -9.70
C LEU A 14 -6.44 -4.73 -8.48
N PHE A 15 -6.21 -5.25 -7.28
CA PHE A 15 -6.21 -4.42 -6.07
C PHE A 15 -5.02 -3.46 -6.02
N PHE A 16 -3.84 -3.86 -6.49
CA PHE A 16 -2.69 -2.97 -6.63
C PHE A 16 -2.94 -1.84 -7.62
N ILE A 17 -3.56 -2.14 -8.77
CA ILE A 17 -3.98 -1.12 -9.73
C ILE A 17 -5.01 -0.18 -9.10
N LEU A 18 -6.02 -0.74 -8.41
CA LEU A 18 -7.03 0.04 -7.70
C LEU A 18 -6.38 0.97 -6.65
N PHE A 19 -5.38 0.50 -5.90
CA PHE A 19 -4.66 1.30 -4.92
C PHE A 19 -3.93 2.50 -5.55
N ILE A 20 -3.30 2.32 -6.71
CA ILE A 20 -2.62 3.43 -7.41
C ILE A 20 -3.62 4.41 -8.02
N VAL A 21 -4.73 3.89 -8.56
CA VAL A 21 -5.69 4.67 -9.34
C VAL A 21 -6.77 5.32 -8.45
N ALA A 22 -6.94 4.84 -7.21
CA ALA A 22 -7.96 5.36 -6.29
C ALA A 22 -7.81 6.86 -5.97
N PRO A 23 -6.60 7.41 -5.71
CA PRO A 23 -6.47 8.84 -5.49
C PRO A 23 -6.71 9.68 -6.76
N PRO A 24 -6.13 9.37 -7.94
CA PRO A 24 -6.42 10.10 -9.18
C PRO A 24 -7.89 10.12 -9.59
N LEU A 25 -8.62 9.02 -9.35
CA LEU A 25 -10.05 8.93 -9.65
C LEU A 25 -10.96 9.44 -8.51
N ASN A 26 -10.39 10.01 -7.45
CA ASN A 26 -11.12 10.46 -6.26
C ASN A 26 -12.03 9.36 -5.66
N ILE A 27 -11.66 8.08 -5.79
CA ILE A 27 -12.41 6.97 -5.19
C ILE A 27 -12.32 7.07 -3.66
N PHE A 28 -11.10 7.21 -3.15
CA PHE A 28 -10.83 7.42 -1.74
C PHE A 28 -9.47 8.10 -1.56
N ARG A 29 -9.45 9.29 -0.95
CA ARG A 29 -8.21 9.98 -0.54
C ARG A 29 -8.48 10.94 0.61
N PHE A 30 -7.45 11.31 1.36
CA PHE A 30 -7.50 12.41 2.31
C PHE A 30 -6.79 13.61 1.69
N ASP A 31 -7.41 14.79 1.72
CA ASP A 31 -6.77 15.98 1.19
C ASP A 31 -6.31 16.88 2.34
N LEU A 32 -5.00 17.01 2.55
CA LEU A 32 -4.43 17.88 3.58
C LEU A 32 -4.73 19.37 3.31
N THR A 33 -4.95 19.77 2.06
CA THR A 33 -5.25 21.17 1.72
C THR A 33 -6.69 21.54 2.09
N LEU A 34 -7.61 20.59 1.95
CA LEU A 34 -9.03 20.77 2.27
C LEU A 34 -9.41 20.21 3.65
N ASN A 35 -8.49 19.49 4.30
CA ASN A 35 -8.61 18.86 5.60
C ASN A 35 -9.84 17.93 5.77
N HIS A 36 -10.21 17.22 4.69
CA HIS A 36 -11.31 16.25 4.71
C HIS A 36 -11.03 15.04 3.80
N PHE A 37 -11.78 13.96 4.01
CA PHE A 37 -11.72 12.79 3.15
C PHE A 37 -12.60 13.00 1.92
N ILE A 38 -12.17 12.51 0.76
CA ILE A 38 -12.96 12.49 -0.46
C ILE A 38 -13.30 11.04 -0.76
N LEU A 39 -14.60 10.75 -0.87
CA LEU A 39 -15.12 9.42 -1.19
C LEU A 39 -15.98 9.53 -2.45
N PHE A 40 -15.61 8.85 -3.53
CA PHE A 40 -16.29 8.92 -4.83
C PHE A 40 -16.56 10.38 -5.30
N SER A 41 -15.53 11.22 -5.23
CA SER A 41 -15.59 12.67 -5.54
C SER A 41 -16.51 13.51 -4.63
N GLN A 42 -17.08 12.93 -3.58
CA GLN A 42 -17.89 13.65 -2.59
C GLN A 42 -17.04 14.02 -1.37
N PRO A 43 -17.17 15.27 -0.85
CA PRO A 43 -16.47 15.66 0.36
C PRO A 43 -17.11 14.97 1.57
N TRP A 44 -16.35 14.12 2.23
CA TRP A 44 -16.70 13.49 3.49
C TRP A 44 -16.21 14.37 4.65
N THR A 45 -17.09 15.25 5.13
CA THR A 45 -16.80 16.15 6.26
C THR A 45 -17.49 15.68 7.54
N LEU A 46 -16.86 15.99 8.68
CA LEU A 46 -17.42 15.73 10.01
C LEU A 46 -18.56 16.71 10.37
N GLY A 47 -18.86 17.70 9.50
CA GLY A 47 -19.90 18.72 9.75
C GLY A 47 -19.52 19.76 10.81
N LEU A 48 -18.23 19.91 11.10
CA LEU A 48 -17.71 20.84 12.12
C LEU A 48 -17.84 22.32 11.71
N GLU A 49 -17.94 22.62 10.42
CA GLU A 49 -18.11 23.98 9.89
C GLU A 49 -19.43 24.61 10.34
N ALA A 50 -20.52 23.83 10.35
CA ALA A 50 -21.84 24.27 10.81
C ALA A 50 -21.86 24.55 12.33
N PHE A 51 -20.95 23.93 13.10
CA PHE A 51 -20.78 24.22 14.51
C PHE A 51 -20.00 25.53 14.73
N GLN A 52 -19.01 25.82 13.87
CA GLN A 52 -18.26 27.07 13.91
C GLN A 52 -19.10 28.28 13.47
N SER A 53 -20.06 28.10 12.56
CA SER A 53 -21.01 29.14 12.16
C SER A 53 -22.15 29.38 13.17
N GLY A 54 -22.28 28.52 14.18
CA GLY A 54 -23.34 28.62 15.21
C GLY A 54 -24.70 28.05 14.79
N ASP A 55 -24.78 27.39 13.64
CA ASP A 55 -26.04 26.88 13.07
C ASP A 55 -26.50 25.56 13.70
N VAL A 56 -25.62 24.83 14.38
CA VAL A 56 -25.94 23.56 15.05
C VAL A 56 -25.57 23.54 16.52
N THR A 57 -26.40 22.86 17.29
CA THR A 57 -26.18 22.66 18.73
C THR A 57 -24.95 21.79 19.01
N PRO A 58 -24.28 21.97 20.17
CA PRO A 58 -23.12 21.15 20.56
C PRO A 58 -23.42 19.64 20.56
N LEU A 59 -24.65 19.25 20.88
CA LEU A 59 -25.10 17.85 20.86
C LEU A 59 -25.17 17.30 19.43
N GLN A 60 -25.68 18.07 18.46
CA GLN A 60 -25.74 17.68 17.05
C GLN A 60 -24.33 17.58 16.44
N ALA A 61 -23.42 18.49 16.80
CA ALA A 61 -22.02 18.41 16.38
C ALA A 61 -21.35 17.13 16.93
N GLY A 62 -21.55 16.82 18.21
CA GLY A 62 -21.05 15.58 18.83
C GLY A 62 -21.59 14.32 18.14
N LEU A 63 -22.89 14.28 17.84
CA LEU A 63 -23.51 13.17 17.11
C LEU A 63 -22.96 13.04 15.68
N ASN A 64 -22.71 14.14 14.97
CA ASN A 64 -22.12 14.10 13.64
C ASN A 64 -20.70 13.52 13.66
N ILE A 65 -19.87 13.86 14.65
CA ILE A 65 -18.51 13.28 14.80
C ILE A 65 -18.60 11.77 15.05
N ILE A 66 -19.50 11.35 15.93
CA ILE A 66 -19.69 9.92 16.25
C ILE A 66 -20.19 9.17 15.01
N LEU A 67 -21.23 9.67 14.34
CA LEU A 67 -21.88 8.97 13.24
C LEU A 67 -21.12 9.04 11.91
N ARG A 68 -20.39 10.13 11.64
CA ARG A 68 -19.64 10.33 10.38
C ARG A 68 -18.15 10.09 10.52
N GLY A 69 -17.60 10.02 11.73
CA GLY A 69 -16.20 9.71 11.98
C GLY A 69 -16.04 8.34 12.64
N PHE A 70 -16.52 8.21 13.87
CA PHE A 70 -16.22 7.04 14.70
C PHE A 70 -16.95 5.78 14.26
N PHE A 71 -18.21 5.89 13.85
CA PHE A 71 -19.02 4.75 13.40
C PHE A 71 -18.49 4.12 12.09
N PRO A 72 -18.18 4.89 11.02
CA PRO A 72 -17.52 4.34 9.84
C PRO A 72 -16.19 3.69 10.15
N LEU A 73 -15.38 4.30 11.02
CA LEU A 73 -14.10 3.74 11.44
C LEU A 73 -14.30 2.41 12.18
N ALA A 74 -15.22 2.37 13.16
CA ALA A 74 -15.56 1.16 13.89
C ALA A 74 -16.14 0.08 12.98
N LEU A 75 -16.91 0.46 11.95
CA LEU A 75 -17.44 -0.47 10.96
C LEU A 75 -16.33 -1.05 10.08
N VAL A 76 -15.39 -0.23 9.59
CA VAL A 76 -14.24 -0.70 8.81
C VAL A 76 -13.35 -1.62 9.64
N VAL A 77 -12.99 -1.22 10.87
CA VAL A 77 -12.16 -2.03 11.78
C VAL A 77 -12.90 -3.30 12.21
N GLY A 78 -14.19 -3.19 12.56
CA GLY A 78 -15.01 -4.32 13.00
C GLY A 78 -15.25 -5.34 11.89
N VAL A 79 -15.63 -4.89 10.69
CA VAL A 79 -15.79 -5.76 9.52
C VAL A 79 -14.44 -6.34 9.09
N GLY A 80 -13.38 -5.54 9.05
CA GLY A 80 -12.04 -6.01 8.72
C GLY A 80 -11.53 -7.06 9.71
N GLY A 81 -11.74 -6.84 11.01
CA GLY A 81 -11.43 -7.78 12.07
C GLY A 81 -12.28 -9.05 11.99
N TRP A 82 -13.59 -8.93 11.77
CA TRP A 82 -14.49 -10.07 11.61
C TRP A 82 -14.15 -10.92 10.39
N VAL A 83 -13.86 -10.29 9.25
CA VAL A 83 -13.41 -10.98 8.03
C VAL A 83 -12.09 -11.72 8.28
N SER A 84 -11.14 -11.06 8.93
CA SER A 84 -9.84 -11.66 9.27
C SER A 84 -10.00 -12.83 10.25
N TRP A 85 -10.92 -12.72 11.22
CA TRP A 85 -11.22 -13.81 12.14
C TRP A 85 -11.92 -15.00 11.45
N ARG A 86 -12.89 -14.74 10.58
CA ARG A 86 -13.73 -15.79 9.97
C ARG A 86 -13.02 -16.58 8.87
N TRP A 87 -12.19 -15.91 8.06
CA TRP A 87 -11.55 -16.49 6.89
C TRP A 87 -10.01 -16.45 6.93
N GLY A 88 -9.43 -16.00 8.05
CA GLY A 88 -7.98 -15.92 8.25
C GLY A 88 -7.32 -14.87 7.36
N ARG A 89 -6.14 -15.18 6.82
CA ARG A 89 -5.30 -14.26 6.03
C ARG A 89 -5.82 -14.02 4.60
N LEU A 90 -7.13 -13.83 4.42
CA LEU A 90 -7.70 -13.48 3.12
C LEU A 90 -7.09 -12.19 2.58
N TYR A 91 -6.99 -11.15 3.41
CA TYR A 91 -6.41 -9.87 3.00
C TYR A 91 -5.01 -10.07 2.43
N CYS A 92 -4.11 -10.67 3.20
CA CYS A 92 -2.70 -10.87 2.84
C CYS A 92 -2.51 -11.87 1.68
N GLY A 93 -3.45 -12.82 1.55
CA GLY A 93 -3.45 -13.83 0.51
C GLY A 93 -4.03 -13.36 -0.84
N TRP A 94 -4.95 -12.40 -0.85
CA TRP A 94 -5.78 -12.08 -2.03
C TRP A 94 -5.89 -10.60 -2.37
N LEU A 95 -5.90 -9.73 -1.38
CA LEU A 95 -6.18 -8.30 -1.58
C LEU A 95 -4.94 -7.43 -1.32
N CYS A 96 -3.97 -7.89 -0.55
CA CYS A 96 -2.87 -7.05 -0.10
C CYS A 96 -1.98 -6.60 -1.29
N PRO A 97 -1.95 -5.29 -1.60
CA PRO A 97 -1.17 -4.76 -2.72
C PRO A 97 0.34 -4.83 -2.45
N HIS A 98 0.72 -4.90 -1.17
CA HIS A 98 2.11 -5.07 -0.74
C HIS A 98 2.63 -6.46 -1.14
N PHE A 99 1.81 -7.51 -0.98
CA PHE A 99 2.22 -8.88 -1.29
C PHE A 99 2.53 -9.07 -2.78
N SER A 100 1.81 -8.41 -3.70
CA SER A 100 2.11 -8.51 -5.14
C SER A 100 3.51 -8.00 -5.49
N VAL A 101 3.93 -6.90 -4.87
CA VAL A 101 5.28 -6.35 -5.08
C VAL A 101 6.33 -7.28 -4.48
N VAL A 102 6.09 -7.73 -3.24
CA VAL A 102 7.00 -8.65 -2.54
C VAL A 102 7.17 -9.95 -3.31
N GLU A 103 6.13 -10.50 -3.92
CA GLU A 103 6.22 -11.74 -4.73
C GLU A 103 7.15 -11.58 -5.95
N ILE A 104 7.11 -10.42 -6.62
CA ILE A 104 8.00 -10.10 -7.74
C ILE A 104 9.45 -9.99 -7.24
N ILE A 105 9.68 -9.22 -6.17
CA ILE A 105 11.01 -9.04 -5.58
C ILE A 105 11.56 -10.39 -5.09
N ASN A 106 10.74 -11.25 -4.51
CA ASN A 106 11.13 -12.61 -4.08
C ASN A 106 11.62 -13.45 -5.26
N SER A 107 10.91 -13.40 -6.40
CA SER A 107 11.33 -14.12 -7.59
C SER A 107 12.66 -13.61 -8.12
N LEU A 108 12.95 -12.31 -8.00
CA LEU A 108 14.22 -11.71 -8.42
C LEU A 108 15.34 -12.05 -7.43
N MET A 109 15.11 -11.93 -6.12
CA MET A 109 16.08 -12.29 -5.07
C MET A 109 16.48 -13.76 -5.13
N ARG A 110 15.52 -14.65 -5.42
CA ARG A 110 15.81 -16.08 -5.58
C ARG A 110 16.70 -16.35 -6.81
N ARG A 111 16.54 -15.59 -7.90
CA ARG A 111 17.47 -15.66 -9.05
C ARG A 111 18.82 -15.04 -8.71
N ALA A 112 18.85 -13.98 -7.91
CA ALA A 112 20.09 -13.28 -7.56
C ALA A 112 20.99 -14.05 -6.58
N SER A 113 20.39 -14.73 -5.61
CA SER A 113 21.15 -15.30 -4.47
C SER A 113 20.69 -16.70 -4.04
N GLY A 114 19.60 -17.21 -4.62
CA GLY A 114 18.93 -18.42 -4.14
C GLY A 114 18.19 -18.21 -2.81
N LYS A 115 18.24 -17.01 -2.24
CA LYS A 115 17.64 -16.67 -0.96
C LYS A 115 16.39 -15.85 -1.17
N LEU A 116 15.54 -15.90 -0.16
CA LEU A 116 14.34 -15.11 -0.10
C LEU A 116 14.70 -13.73 0.48
N SER A 117 15.27 -13.62 1.68
CA SER A 117 15.78 -12.36 2.23
C SER A 117 17.31 -12.30 2.19
N VAL A 118 17.89 -11.09 2.22
CA VAL A 118 19.35 -10.90 2.43
C VAL A 118 19.81 -11.54 3.74
N TRP A 119 18.94 -11.55 4.77
CA TRP A 119 19.24 -12.08 6.10
C TRP A 119 19.10 -13.61 6.21
N ASP A 120 18.52 -14.27 5.20
CA ASP A 120 18.34 -15.72 5.25
C ASP A 120 19.70 -16.44 5.15
N ARG A 121 19.95 -17.37 6.08
CA ARG A 121 21.19 -18.17 6.07
C ARG A 121 21.18 -19.21 4.97
N ASN A 122 20.06 -19.90 4.80
CA ASN A 122 19.95 -21.05 3.90
C ASN A 122 19.47 -20.62 2.52
N GLN A 123 20.09 -21.17 1.48
CA GLN A 123 19.57 -21.07 0.11
C GLN A 123 18.39 -22.02 -0.05
N LEU A 124 17.41 -21.61 -0.85
CA LEU A 124 16.32 -22.49 -1.25
C LEU A 124 16.82 -23.57 -2.21
N PRO A 125 16.18 -24.75 -2.24
CA PRO A 125 16.45 -25.77 -3.24
C PRO A 125 16.37 -25.19 -4.66
N GLN A 126 17.31 -25.59 -5.53
CA GLN A 126 17.37 -25.14 -6.92
C GLN A 126 16.16 -25.62 -7.73
N GLN A 127 15.62 -26.79 -7.39
CA GLN A 127 14.40 -27.31 -7.97
C GLN A 127 13.18 -26.85 -7.16
N GLN A 128 12.29 -26.10 -7.79
CA GLN A 128 11.02 -25.70 -7.21
C GLN A 128 10.04 -26.88 -7.20
N SER A 129 9.05 -26.84 -6.30
CA SER A 129 7.91 -27.78 -6.29
C SER A 129 7.15 -27.84 -7.62
N ASP A 130 7.25 -26.79 -8.43
CA ASP A 130 6.68 -26.70 -9.79
C ASP A 130 7.61 -27.32 -10.87
N GLY A 131 8.69 -28.00 -10.48
CA GLY A 131 9.66 -28.63 -11.38
C GLY A 131 10.69 -27.68 -12.02
N LYS A 132 10.54 -26.37 -11.83
CA LYS A 132 11.45 -25.35 -12.41
C LYS A 132 12.81 -25.37 -11.71
N HIS A 133 13.88 -25.47 -12.50
CA HIS A 133 15.26 -25.35 -12.01
C HIS A 133 15.71 -23.89 -12.07
N ILE A 134 16.13 -23.33 -10.95
CA ILE A 134 16.63 -21.95 -10.84
C ILE A 134 18.05 -21.99 -10.28
N VAL A 135 19.03 -21.62 -11.09
CA VAL A 135 20.42 -21.47 -10.67
C VAL A 135 20.63 -20.01 -10.24
N PRO A 136 21.14 -19.75 -9.03
CA PRO A 136 21.45 -18.39 -8.59
C PRO A 136 22.56 -17.75 -9.44
N ASP A 137 22.35 -16.52 -9.88
CA ASP A 137 23.31 -15.68 -10.58
C ASP A 137 23.35 -14.28 -9.97
N GLY A 138 24.51 -13.88 -9.45
CA GLY A 138 24.71 -12.61 -8.76
C GLY A 138 24.46 -11.36 -9.61
N SER A 139 24.48 -11.46 -10.94
CA SER A 139 24.19 -10.34 -11.84
C SER A 139 22.78 -9.78 -11.65
N TRP A 140 21.83 -10.63 -11.22
CA TRP A 140 20.44 -10.26 -10.99
C TRP A 140 20.23 -9.38 -9.76
N TRP A 141 21.26 -9.16 -8.93
CA TRP A 141 21.17 -8.21 -7.81
C TRP A 141 20.91 -6.79 -8.28
N PHE A 142 21.49 -6.37 -9.41
CA PHE A 142 21.23 -5.05 -9.98
C PHE A 142 19.76 -4.88 -10.35
N VAL A 143 19.18 -5.88 -11.04
CA VAL A 143 17.75 -5.89 -11.41
C VAL A 143 16.86 -5.92 -10.17
N THR A 144 17.25 -6.70 -9.16
CA THR A 144 16.51 -6.80 -7.89
C THR A 144 16.49 -5.46 -7.14
N ALA A 145 17.66 -4.81 -7.02
CA ALA A 145 17.79 -3.52 -6.35
C ALA A 145 17.02 -2.43 -7.10
N LEU A 146 17.14 -2.38 -8.43
CA LEU A 146 16.40 -1.44 -9.26
C LEU A 146 14.89 -1.64 -9.12
N ALA A 147 14.40 -2.88 -9.18
CA ALA A 147 12.99 -3.19 -9.00
C ALA A 147 12.50 -2.79 -7.59
N ALA A 148 13.27 -3.10 -6.54
CA ALA A 148 12.91 -2.74 -5.17
C ALA A 148 12.78 -1.22 -4.99
N VAL A 149 13.74 -0.44 -5.49
CA VAL A 149 13.71 1.03 -5.43
C VAL A 149 12.56 1.59 -6.28
N ALA A 150 12.35 1.06 -7.49
CA ALA A 150 11.27 1.52 -8.37
C ALA A 150 9.89 1.29 -7.75
N PHE A 151 9.65 0.11 -7.19
CA PHE A 151 8.39 -0.18 -6.49
C PHE A 151 8.25 0.64 -5.20
N ALA A 152 9.33 0.85 -4.45
CA ALA A 152 9.32 1.68 -3.25
C ALA A 152 8.97 3.14 -3.59
N PHE A 153 9.55 3.68 -4.66
CA PHE A 153 9.24 5.02 -5.15
C PHE A 153 7.80 5.13 -5.62
N LEU A 154 7.31 4.16 -6.40
CA LEU A 154 5.92 4.10 -6.83
C LEU A 154 4.96 4.12 -5.63
N TRP A 155 5.24 3.33 -4.60
CA TRP A 155 4.46 3.32 -3.36
C TRP A 155 4.53 4.65 -2.61
N ALA A 156 5.72 5.27 -2.53
CA ALA A 156 5.89 6.57 -1.91
C ALA A 156 5.05 7.65 -2.63
N VAL A 157 5.04 7.65 -3.96
CA VAL A 157 4.19 8.55 -4.76
C VAL A 157 2.72 8.26 -4.52
N ALA A 158 2.30 6.99 -4.56
CA ALA A 158 0.91 6.62 -4.30
C ALA A 158 0.45 7.11 -2.92
N LEU A 159 1.22 6.83 -1.86
CA LEU A 159 0.93 7.30 -0.50
C LEU A 159 0.86 8.82 -0.43
N LEU A 160 1.75 9.54 -1.13
CA LEU A 160 1.70 11.00 -1.16
C LEU A 160 0.41 11.51 -1.84
N THR A 161 -0.05 10.87 -2.93
CA THR A 161 -1.32 11.22 -3.59
C THR A 161 -2.57 10.89 -2.77
N TYR A 162 -2.44 10.01 -1.77
CA TYR A 162 -3.50 9.79 -0.77
C TYR A 162 -3.62 10.93 0.25
N LEU A 163 -2.62 11.82 0.33
CA LEU A 163 -2.57 12.95 1.27
C LEU A 163 -2.67 14.32 0.58
N LEU A 164 -2.20 14.42 -0.66
CA LEU A 164 -2.15 15.66 -1.44
C LEU A 164 -2.81 15.50 -2.82
N PRO A 165 -3.25 16.60 -3.46
CA PRO A 165 -3.88 16.54 -4.78
C PRO A 165 -3.00 15.82 -5.82
N PRO A 166 -3.50 14.74 -6.47
CA PRO A 166 -2.69 13.93 -7.38
C PRO A 166 -2.20 14.73 -8.60
N ALA A 167 -3.01 15.66 -9.10
CA ALA A 167 -2.63 16.53 -10.21
C ALA A 167 -1.41 17.40 -9.90
N GLU A 168 -1.33 17.94 -8.67
CA GLU A 168 -0.19 18.74 -8.22
C GLU A 168 1.06 17.87 -8.09
N ILE A 169 0.95 16.70 -7.45
CA ILE A 169 2.08 15.80 -7.27
C ILE A 169 2.64 15.34 -8.61
N TYR A 170 1.79 14.92 -9.55
CA TYR A 170 2.27 14.49 -10.88
C TYR A 170 2.85 15.64 -11.70
N ALA A 171 2.26 16.84 -11.65
CA ALA A 171 2.83 18.01 -12.32
C ALA A 171 4.19 18.40 -11.73
N ASN A 172 4.34 18.39 -10.41
CA ASN A 172 5.60 18.71 -9.73
C ASN A 172 6.67 17.65 -10.02
N LEU A 173 6.29 16.37 -10.13
CA LEU A 173 7.20 15.29 -10.50
C LEU A 173 7.70 15.47 -11.94
N TRP A 174 6.78 15.79 -12.87
CA TRP A 174 7.09 15.98 -14.28
C TRP A 174 7.98 17.20 -14.54
N ASN A 175 7.70 18.32 -13.86
CA ASN A 175 8.47 19.55 -14.00
C ASN A 175 9.70 19.62 -13.08
N ALA A 176 10.00 18.56 -12.33
CA ALA A 176 11.05 18.51 -11.31
C ALA A 176 10.99 19.68 -10.30
N SER A 177 9.77 20.14 -9.98
CA SER A 177 9.48 21.29 -9.12
C SER A 177 8.89 20.89 -7.77
N LEU A 178 9.31 19.74 -7.24
CA LEU A 178 8.83 19.21 -5.95
C LEU A 178 9.12 20.20 -4.82
N THR A 179 8.12 20.42 -3.95
CA THR A 179 8.34 21.21 -2.74
C THR A 179 9.29 20.47 -1.79
N ARG A 180 9.94 21.20 -0.89
CA ARG A 180 10.89 20.61 0.08
C ARG A 180 10.26 19.44 0.86
N ASN A 181 9.03 19.61 1.33
CA ASN A 181 8.33 18.59 2.12
C ASN A 181 7.95 17.37 1.26
N GLN A 182 7.50 17.58 0.01
CA GLN A 182 7.23 16.50 -0.94
C GLN A 182 8.51 15.69 -1.23
N GLY A 183 9.63 16.37 -1.49
CA GLY A 183 10.92 15.73 -1.73
C GLY A 183 11.43 14.92 -0.54
N ILE A 184 11.35 15.48 0.67
CA ILE A 184 11.73 14.77 1.91
C ILE A 184 10.85 13.53 2.10
N PHE A 185 9.53 13.67 1.96
CA PHE A 185 8.60 12.54 2.11
C PHE A 185 8.92 11.43 1.11
N LEU A 186 9.03 11.76 -0.18
CA LEU A 186 9.33 10.78 -1.22
C LEU A 186 10.66 10.08 -0.97
N THR A 187 11.70 10.81 -0.59
CA THR A 187 13.03 10.25 -0.33
C THR A 187 13.00 9.30 0.88
N VAL A 188 12.49 9.77 2.02
CA VAL A 188 12.45 8.98 3.26
C VAL A 188 11.54 7.76 3.09
N ALA A 189 10.35 7.93 2.54
CA ALA A 189 9.42 6.83 2.30
C ALA A 189 10.02 5.79 1.34
N THR A 190 10.68 6.22 0.26
CA THR A 190 11.34 5.32 -0.68
C THR A 190 12.45 4.52 -0.01
N ILE A 191 13.28 5.16 0.83
CA ILE A 191 14.35 4.47 1.56
C ILE A 191 13.76 3.44 2.53
N VAL A 192 12.79 3.83 3.34
CA VAL A 192 12.16 2.94 4.34
C VAL A 192 11.49 1.76 3.66
N LEU A 193 10.74 1.98 2.58
CA LEU A 193 10.08 0.91 1.82
C LEU A 193 11.08 0.01 1.10
N THR A 194 12.17 0.56 0.56
CA THR A 194 13.24 -0.23 -0.05
C THR A 194 13.84 -1.18 0.98
N VAL A 195 14.16 -0.68 2.18
CA VAL A 195 14.67 -1.49 3.30
C VAL A 195 13.65 -2.55 3.70
N GLU A 196 12.36 -2.20 3.78
CA GLU A 196 11.30 -3.15 4.12
C GLU A 196 11.22 -4.29 3.09
N PHE A 197 11.22 -3.97 1.80
CA PHE A 197 11.17 -4.95 0.71
C PHE A 197 12.39 -5.87 0.65
N THR A 198 13.59 -5.37 0.98
CA THR A 198 14.82 -6.18 0.93
C THR A 198 15.13 -6.95 2.22
N PHE A 199 14.77 -6.40 3.38
CA PHE A 199 15.18 -6.95 4.68
C PHE A 199 14.00 -7.38 5.57
N ALA A 200 12.99 -6.53 5.75
CA ALA A 200 12.01 -6.67 6.84
C ALA A 200 10.66 -7.31 6.45
N ARG A 201 10.46 -7.68 5.19
CA ARG A 201 9.17 -8.19 4.68
C ARG A 201 8.54 -9.35 5.46
N HIS A 202 9.36 -10.26 6.01
CA HIS A 202 8.87 -11.41 6.78
C HIS A 202 8.34 -10.97 8.15
N LEU A 203 8.85 -9.86 8.69
CA LEU A 203 8.34 -9.21 9.89
C LEU A 203 6.97 -8.60 9.60
N PHE A 204 6.83 -7.84 8.52
CA PHE A 204 5.58 -7.18 8.15
C PHE A 204 4.48 -8.20 7.83
N CYS A 205 4.76 -9.20 7.00
CA CYS A 205 3.79 -10.24 6.66
C CYS A 205 3.38 -11.12 7.87
N ARG A 206 4.24 -11.24 8.90
CA ARG A 206 3.96 -12.05 10.08
C ARG A 206 3.25 -11.28 11.19
N TYR A 207 3.54 -10.00 11.39
CA TYR A 207 3.02 -9.23 12.52
C TYR A 207 2.08 -8.08 12.11
N GLY A 208 2.25 -7.50 10.92
CA GLY A 208 1.38 -6.42 10.43
C GLY A 208 0.15 -6.90 9.66
N CYS A 209 0.10 -8.20 9.35
CA CYS A 209 -0.81 -8.80 8.39
C CYS A 209 -1.47 -10.10 8.94
N ALA A 210 -1.19 -10.46 10.18
CA ALA A 210 -1.69 -11.68 10.83
C ALA A 210 -2.69 -11.35 11.93
#